data_AF-A0A9X5MMU4-F1
#
_entry.id   AF-A0A9X5MMU4-F1
#
_cell.length_a   1.000
_cell.length_b   1.000
_cell.length_c   1.000
_cell.angle_alpha   90.00
_cell.angle_beta   90.00
_cell.angle_gamma   90.00
#
_symmetry.space_group_name_H-M   'P 1'
#
loop_
_entity.id
_entity.type
_entity.pdbx_description
1 polymer ?
#
loop_
_entity_poly.entity_id
_entity_poly.type
_entity_poly.pdbx_seq_one_letter_code
_entity_poly.pdbx_strand_id
1 'polypeptide(L)' 'MEVFDFKKFWNGLTIKQREAFSQRTGYSQLYLSHQLRYAKRKPSLSKLNKLYDICIEFGADTTREQLINFFIR' A
#
# COMPACT_ATOMS: atom_id res chain seq x y z
N MET A 1 -18.53 -6.38 -3.33
CA MET A 1 -17.27 -5.65 -3.54
C MET A 1 -16.22 -6.28 -2.63
N GLU A 2 -15.14 -6.82 -3.18
CA GLU A 2 -14.07 -7.35 -2.33
C GLU A 2 -13.42 -6.22 -1.53
N VAL A 3 -13.07 -6.48 -0.27
CA VAL A 3 -12.34 -5.53 0.57
C VAL A 3 -10.88 -5.54 0.13
N PHE A 4 -10.32 -4.37 -0.18
CA PHE A 4 -8.91 -4.25 -0.54
C PHE A 4 -8.02 -4.80 0.57
N ASP A 5 -7.11 -5.69 0.19
CA ASP A 5 -6.11 -6.28 1.06
C ASP A 5 -4.72 -5.86 0.58
N PHE A 6 -4.13 -4.87 1.25
CA PHE A 6 -2.79 -4.37 0.92
C PHE A 6 -1.73 -5.48 1.02
N LYS A 7 -1.93 -6.48 1.88
CA LYS A 7 -1.02 -7.63 2.00
C LYS A 7 -1.08 -8.49 0.75
N LYS A 8 -2.26 -8.74 0.18
CA LYS A 8 -2.40 -9.49 -1.08
C LYS A 8 -1.79 -8.73 -2.23
N PHE A 9 -2.12 -7.44 -2.36
CA PHE A 9 -1.53 -6.55 -3.37
C PHE A 9 0.00 -6.57 -3.33
N TRP A 10 0.60 -6.30 -2.17
CA TRP A 10 2.05 -6.28 -2.00
C TRP A 10 2.71 -7.62 -2.35
N ASN A 11 2.07 -8.74 -2.00
CA ASN A 11 2.61 -10.06 -2.31
C ASN A 11 2.49 -10.41 -3.80
N GLY A 12 1.50 -9.86 -4.51
CA GLY A 12 1.33 -10.03 -5.95
C GLY A 12 2.37 -9.29 -6.79
N LEU A 13 3.02 -8.26 -6.23
CA LEU A 13 4.10 -7.54 -6.91
C LEU A 13 5.36 -8.41 -7.03
N THR A 14 5.98 -8.37 -8.22
CA THR A 14 7.33 -8.92 -8.46
C THR A 14 8.40 -8.14 -7.69
N ILE A 15 9.61 -8.69 -7.57
CA ILE A 15 10.74 -8.02 -6.89
C ILE A 15 11.01 -6.63 -7.51
N LYS A 16 11.04 -6.53 -8.84
CA LYS A 16 11.24 -5.27 -9.57
C LYS A 16 10.13 -4.27 -9.29
N GLN A 17 8.87 -4.71 -9.27
CA GLN A 17 7.74 -3.85 -8.94
C GLN A 17 7.79 -3.39 -7.48
N ARG A 18 8.18 -4.25 -6.53
CA ARG A 18 8.33 -3.85 -5.12
C ARG A 18 9.43 -2.79 -4.93
N GLU A 19 10.52 -2.89 -5.68
CA GLU A 19 11.58 -1.89 -5.70
C GLU A 19 11.10 -0.55 -6.24
N ALA A 20 10.48 -0.54 -7.42
CA ALA A 20 9.90 0.66 -7.99
C ALA A 20 8.82 1.28 -7.08
N PHE A 21 7.96 0.44 -6.50
CA PHE A 21 6.91 0.88 -5.56
C PHE A 21 7.53 1.58 -4.35
N SER A 22 8.58 0.98 -3.76
CA SER A 22 9.29 1.54 -2.60
C SER A 22 9.93 2.90 -2.91
N GLN A 23 10.56 3.03 -4.09
CA GLN A 23 11.13 4.29 -4.55
C GLN A 23 10.05 5.38 -4.71
N ARG A 24 8.90 5.04 -5.31
CA ARG A 24 7.78 5.97 -5.51
C ARG A 24 7.12 6.41 -4.21
N THR A 25 6.89 5.48 -3.29
CA THR A 25 6.28 5.82 -1.99
C THR A 25 7.25 6.59 -1.10
N GLY A 26 8.56 6.42 -1.29
CA GLY A 26 9.60 6.91 -0.38
C GLY A 26 9.69 6.08 0.90
N TYR A 27 9.14 4.85 0.89
CA TYR A 27 9.26 3.90 1.99
C TYR A 27 10.26 2.83 1.61
N SER A 28 11.06 2.36 2.57
CA SER A 28 11.89 1.19 2.31
C SER A 28 11.03 -0.07 2.11
N GLN A 29 11.52 -1.03 1.33
CA GLN A 29 10.88 -2.33 1.18
C GLN A 29 10.64 -3.00 2.54
N LEU A 30 11.57 -2.84 3.49
CA LEU A 30 11.44 -3.36 4.86
C LEU A 30 10.26 -2.72 5.60
N TYR A 31 10.09 -1.40 5.48
CA TYR A 31 8.96 -0.70 6.08
C TYR A 31 7.63 -1.17 5.46
N LEU A 32 7.57 -1.30 4.14
CA LEU A 32 6.40 -1.81 3.43
C LEU A 32 6.07 -3.25 3.83
N SER A 33 7.06 -4.14 3.88
CA SER A 33 6.86 -5.57 4.13
C SER A 33 6.57 -5.93 5.59
N HIS A 34 7.01 -5.13 6.56
CA HIS A 34 6.78 -5.37 8.00
C HIS A 34 5.74 -4.47 8.63
N GLN A 35 5.70 -3.19 8.26
CA GLN A 35 4.84 -2.20 8.94
C GLN A 35 3.53 -2.02 8.20
N LEU A 36 3.58 -1.70 6.89
CA LEU A 36 2.38 -1.40 6.12
C LEU A 36 1.63 -2.66 5.66
N ARG A 37 2.33 -3.72 5.27
CA ARG A 37 1.76 -5.03 4.92
C ARG A 37 0.83 -5.58 6.01
N TYR A 38 1.14 -5.32 7.28
CA TYR A 38 0.39 -5.82 8.43
C TYR A 38 -0.40 -4.71 9.15
N ALA A 39 -0.54 -3.52 8.54
CA ALA A 39 -1.19 -2.36 9.14
C ALA A 39 -0.70 -2.00 10.57
N LYS A 40 0.56 -2.35 10.92
CA LYS A 40 1.13 -2.11 12.27
C LYS A 40 1.36 -0.62 12.55
N ARG A 41 1.45 0.19 11.50
CA ARG A 41 1.56 1.64 11.59
C ARG A 41 0.45 2.27 10.79
N LYS A 42 -0.19 3.28 11.37
CA LYS A 42 -1.22 4.10 10.74
C LYS A 42 -0.54 5.32 10.11
N PRO A 43 -0.39 5.38 8.77
CA PRO A 43 0.16 6.57 8.12
C PRO A 43 -0.80 7.76 8.30
N SER A 44 -0.28 8.98 8.20
CA SER A 44 -1.15 10.16 8.15
C SER A 44 -2.01 10.14 6.88
N LEU A 45 -3.14 10.85 6.88
CA LEU A 45 -4.04 10.92 5.74
C LEU A 45 -3.35 11.36 4.44
N SER A 46 -2.43 12.33 4.52
CA SER A 46 -1.60 12.76 3.38
C SER A 46 -0.76 11.62 2.81
N LYS A 47 -0.15 10.80 3.68
CA LYS A 47 0.63 9.61 3.28
C LYS A 47 -0.27 8.52 2.69
N LEU A 48 -1.48 8.33 3.23
CA LEU A 48 -2.46 7.40 2.68
C LEU A 48 -2.95 7.81 1.30
N ASN A 49 -3.19 9.11 1.05
CA ASN A 49 -3.57 9.60 -0.28
C ASN A 49 -2.45 9.34 -1.30
N LYS A 50 -1.19 9.67 -0.96
CA LYS A 50 -0.05 9.36 -1.83
C LYS A 50 0.09 7.86 -2.05
N LEU A 51 -0.10 7.05 -1.01
CA LEU A 51 -0.04 5.59 -1.12
C LEU A 51 -1.14 5.05 -2.02
N TYR A 52 -2.35 5.61 -1.96
CA TYR A 52 -3.46 5.27 -2.85
C TYR A 52 -3.11 5.51 -4.31
N ASP A 53 -2.63 6.71 -4.64
CA ASP A 53 -2.30 7.07 -6.02
C ASP A 53 -1.26 6.08 -6.61
N ILE A 54 -0.24 5.73 -5.81
CA ILE A 54 0.79 4.75 -6.21
C ILE A 54 0.20 3.33 -6.29
N CYS A 55 -0.71 2.94 -5.41
CA CYS A 55 -1.40 1.66 -5.54
C CYS A 55 -2.14 1.55 -6.88
N ILE A 56 -2.85 2.61 -7.30
CA ILE A 56 -3.53 2.66 -8.60
C ILE A 56 -2.55 2.59 -9.77
N GLU A 57 -1.43 3.34 -9.71
CA GLU A 57 -0.36 3.28 -10.73
C GLU A 57 0.20 1.86 -10.92
N PHE A 58 0.21 1.05 -9.86
CA PHE A 58 0.70 -0.32 -9.87
C PHE A 58 -0.42 -1.36 -10.09
N GLY A 59 -1.61 -0.91 -10.52
CA GLY A 59 -2.72 -1.77 -10.92
C GLY A 59 -3.56 -2.33 -9.79
N ALA A 60 -3.56 -1.69 -8.61
CA ALA A 60 -4.48 -2.06 -7.54
C ALA A 60 -5.92 -1.70 -7.92
N ASP A 61 -6.83 -2.67 -7.83
CA ASP A 61 -8.27 -2.43 -7.89
C ASP A 61 -8.79 -2.08 -6.48
N THR A 62 -8.78 -0.79 -6.16
CA THR A 62 -9.18 -0.29 -4.83
C THR A 62 -9.69 1.14 -4.88
N THR A 63 -10.44 1.52 -3.86
CA THR A 63 -10.86 2.90 -3.59
C THR A 63 -10.04 3.50 -2.44
N ARG A 64 -10.03 4.84 -2.35
CA ARG A 64 -9.37 5.54 -1.23
C ARG A 64 -9.92 5.08 0.11
N GLU A 65 -11.25 4.94 0.20
CA GLU A 65 -11.95 4.51 1.41
C GLU A 65 -11.54 3.11 1.83
N GLN A 66 -11.41 2.18 0.89
CA GLN A 66 -10.93 0.82 1.18
C GLN A 66 -9.48 0.81 1.66
N LEU A 67 -8.60 1.61 1.04
CA LEU A 67 -7.21 1.75 1.51
C LEU A 67 -7.16 2.34 2.92
N ILE A 68 -7.91 3.43 3.17
CA ILE A 68 -7.97 4.07 4.48
C ILE A 68 -8.51 3.11 5.54
N ASN A 69 -9.59 2.39 5.24
CA ASN A 69 -10.18 1.41 6.14
C ASN A 69 -9.23 0.27 6.50
N PHE A 70 -8.33 -0.13 5.58
CA PHE A 70 -7.30 -1.13 5.85
C PHE A 70 -6.30 -0.66 6.93
N PHE A 71 -5.92 0.63 6.94
CA PHE A 71 -4.91 1.16 7.87
C PHE A 71 -5.47 1.79 9.14
N ILE A 72 -6.70 2.30 9.12
CA ILE A 72 -7.28 3.06 10.24
C ILE A 72 -8.13 2.20 11.18
N ARG A 73 -8.61 1.03 10.74
CA ARG A 73 -9.31 0.09 11.62
C ARG A 73 -8.46 -0.38 12.81
#